data_AF-A0A8T4N110-F1
#
_entry.id   AF-A0A8T4N110-F1
#
_cell.length_a   1.000
_cell.length_b   1.000
_cell.length_c   1.000
_cell.angle_alpha   90.00
_cell.angle_beta   90.00
_cell.angle_gamma   90.00
#
_symmetry.space_group_name_H-M   'P 1'
#
loop_
_entity.id
_entity.type
_entity.pdbx_description
1 polymer ?
#
loop_
_entity_poly.entity_id
_entity_poly.type
_entity_poly.pdbx_seq_one_letter_code
_entity_poly.pdbx_strand_id
1 'polypeptide(L)'
;LEEYKPTEEQCIKGINLFKELRVFDKINGVIIGHIFGFKVTSGRQMEDILLELTKNYNFPILKVNDFGHNTPNTTIPLGVKVELDADNKKITILEKFIE
;
A
#
# COMPACT_ATOMS: atom_id res chain seq x y z
N LEU A 1 -1.01 2.35 -1.97
CA LEU A 1 0.24 3.11 -1.76
C LEU A 1 1.20 2.74 -2.87
N GLU A 2 1.85 3.71 -3.49
CA GLU A 2 2.90 3.51 -4.49
C GLU A 2 3.86 4.70 -4.38
N GLU A 3 5.13 4.53 -4.74
CA GLU A 3 6.16 5.57 -4.59
C GLU A 3 7.20 5.50 -5.71
N TYR A 4 7.79 6.66 -6.03
CA TYR A 4 8.86 6.80 -7.03
C TYR A 4 10.16 7.31 -6.41
N LYS A 5 11.18 6.45 -6.46
CA LYS A 5 12.52 6.68 -5.93
C LYS A 5 12.55 7.17 -4.47
N PRO A 6 11.71 6.64 -3.56
CA PRO A 6 11.69 7.10 -2.18
C PRO A 6 12.97 6.66 -1.45
N THR A 7 13.30 7.40 -0.39
CA THR A 7 14.24 6.94 0.64
C THR A 7 13.48 6.27 1.77
N GLU A 8 14.21 5.46 2.54
CA GLU A 8 13.71 4.86 3.78
C GLU A 8 13.17 5.91 4.77
N GLU A 9 13.86 7.04 4.94
CA GLU A 9 13.41 8.15 5.79
C GLU A 9 12.06 8.72 5.33
N GLN A 10 11.88 8.91 4.01
CA GLN A 10 10.63 9.42 3.46
C GLN A 10 9.47 8.46 3.72
N CYS A 11 9.67 7.16 3.56
CA CYS A 11 8.66 6.15 3.86
C CYS A 11 8.31 6.14 5.35
N ILE A 12 9.31 6.14 6.24
CA ILE A 12 9.09 6.19 7.69
C ILE A 12 8.27 7.44 8.07
N LYS A 13 8.65 8.61 7.54
CA LYS A 13 7.95 9.86 7.81
C LYS A 13 6.50 9.83 7.32
N GLY A 14 6.27 9.37 6.09
CA GLY A 14 4.93 9.28 5.51
C GLY A 14 4.02 8.30 6.26
N ILE A 15 4.54 7.13 6.61
CA ILE A 15 3.78 6.11 7.35
C ILE A 15 3.46 6.60 8.78
N ASN A 16 4.40 7.26 9.45
CA ASN A 16 4.15 7.86 10.77
C ASN A 16 3.10 8.97 10.70
N LEU A 17 3.08 9.78 9.64
CA LEU A 17 2.03 10.78 9.45
C LEU A 17 0.64 10.14 9.38
N PHE A 18 0.48 9.03 8.65
CA PHE A 18 -0.79 8.29 8.63
C PHE A 18 -1.19 7.77 10.01
N LYS A 19 -0.21 7.31 10.80
CA LYS A 19 -0.41 6.85 12.17
C LYS A 19 -0.86 7.99 13.09
N GLU A 20 -0.19 9.14 13.04
CA GLU A 20 -0.54 10.35 13.82
C GLU A 20 -1.94 10.86 13.47
N LEU A 21 -2.30 10.84 12.18
CA LEU A 21 -3.62 11.22 11.69
C LEU A 21 -4.69 10.14 11.93
N ARG A 22 -4.35 9.04 12.60
CA ARG A 22 -5.25 7.92 12.93
C ARG A 22 -5.91 7.30 11.70
N VAL A 23 -5.22 7.29 10.57
CA VAL A 23 -5.70 6.65 9.32
C VAL A 23 -5.82 5.14 9.54
N PHE A 24 -4.83 4.54 10.20
CA PHE A 24 -4.77 3.11 10.49
C PHE A 24 -5.89 2.60 11.42
N ASP A 25 -6.54 3.50 12.17
CA ASP A 25 -7.73 3.17 12.98
C ASP A 25 -9.02 3.08 12.13
N LYS A 26 -8.99 3.59 10.89
CA LYS A 26 -10.18 3.80 10.05
C LYS A 26 -10.24 2.90 8.82
N ILE A 27 -9.10 2.36 8.38
CA ILE A 27 -9.00 1.55 7.17
C ILE A 27 -9.21 0.06 7.48
N ASN A 28 -9.64 -0.69 6.47
CA ASN A 28 -9.82 -2.14 6.56
C ASN A 28 -8.68 -2.95 5.90
N GLY A 29 -7.69 -2.29 5.29
CA GLY A 29 -6.62 -2.95 4.56
C GLY A 29 -5.72 -1.97 3.84
N VAL A 30 -4.52 -2.40 3.47
CA VAL A 30 -3.57 -1.62 2.67
C VAL A 30 -3.14 -2.43 1.46
N ILE A 31 -3.14 -1.78 0.30
CA ILE A 31 -2.54 -2.33 -0.92
C ILE A 31 -1.29 -1.50 -1.23
N ILE A 32 -0.15 -2.17 -1.40
CA ILE A 32 1.12 -1.56 -1.81
C ILE A 32 1.39 -1.97 -3.25
N GLY A 33 1.42 -1.01 -4.17
CA GLY A 33 1.81 -1.19 -5.57
C GLY A 33 3.32 -1.23 -5.73
N HIS A 34 3.79 -1.27 -6.97
CA HIS A 34 5.20 -1.28 -7.31
C HIS A 34 5.91 -0.02 -6.81
N ILE A 35 6.98 -0.23 -6.04
CA ILE A 35 7.83 0.83 -5.51
C ILE A 35 9.08 0.90 -6.38
N PHE A 36 9.17 1.92 -7.22
CA PHE A 36 10.26 1.99 -8.19
C PHE A 36 11.48 2.71 -7.62
N GLY A 37 12.67 2.13 -7.78
CA GLY A 37 13.93 2.82 -7.50
C GLY A 37 14.15 3.18 -6.02
N PHE A 38 13.58 2.38 -5.11
CA PHE A 38 13.76 2.55 -3.67
C PHE A 38 15.24 2.63 -3.31
N LYS A 39 15.64 3.71 -2.64
CA LYS A 39 17.03 3.93 -2.23
C LYS A 39 17.29 3.16 -0.94
N VAL A 40 17.51 1.86 -1.08
CA VAL A 40 17.74 0.94 0.04
C VAL A 40 19.08 1.25 0.69
N THR A 41 19.05 1.62 1.97
CA THR A 41 20.26 1.77 2.81
C THR A 41 20.42 0.64 3.82
N SER A 42 19.31 0.13 4.37
CA SER A 42 19.29 -0.89 5.44
C SER A 42 18.95 -2.31 4.98
N GLY A 43 18.62 -2.51 3.70
CA GLY A 43 18.06 -3.75 3.17
C GLY A 43 16.52 -3.84 3.23
N ARG A 44 15.86 -2.94 3.98
CA ARG A 44 14.39 -2.89 4.10
C ARG A 44 13.75 -2.27 2.86
N GLN A 45 12.61 -2.82 2.44
CA GLN A 45 11.68 -2.22 1.48
C GLN A 45 10.57 -1.43 2.19
N MET A 46 9.74 -0.73 1.43
CA MET A 46 8.61 0.03 1.98
C MET A 46 7.62 -0.86 2.74
N GLU A 47 7.33 -2.05 2.22
CA GLU A 47 6.44 -3.02 2.86
C GLU A 47 6.96 -3.51 4.23
N ASP A 48 8.28 -3.68 4.38
CA ASP A 48 8.89 -4.05 5.66
C ASP A 48 8.72 -2.94 6.69
N ILE A 49 8.94 -1.69 6.27
CA ILE A 49 8.77 -0.51 7.12
C ILE A 49 7.30 -0.37 7.53
N LEU A 50 6.37 -0.57 6.60
CA LEU A 50 4.93 -0.52 6.92
C LEU A 50 4.58 -1.59 7.94
N LEU A 51 4.96 -2.85 7.69
CA LEU A 51 4.71 -3.98 8.60
C LEU A 51 5.24 -3.71 10.01
N GLU A 52 6.46 -3.17 10.12
CA GLU A 52 7.07 -2.82 11.42
C GLU A 52 6.27 -1.74 12.16
N LEU A 53 5.92 -0.65 11.47
CA LEU A 53 5.23 0.50 12.08
C LEU A 53 3.76 0.24 12.39
N THR A 54 3.16 -0.72 11.69
CA THR A 54 1.75 -1.14 11.86
C THR A 54 1.58 -2.48 12.56
N LYS A 55 2.61 -3.02 13.22
CA LYS A 55 2.56 -4.32 13.94
C LYS A 55 1.43 -4.48 14.97
N ASN A 56 0.89 -3.37 15.47
CA ASN A 56 -0.19 -3.35 16.47
C ASN A 56 -1.59 -3.23 15.83
N TYR A 57 -1.68 -3.28 14.50
CA TYR A 57 -2.92 -3.21 13.74
C TYR A 57 -3.22 -4.55 13.08
N ASN A 58 -4.50 -4.87 12.94
CA ASN A 58 -4.98 -6.18 12.45
C ASN A 58 -5.49 -6.14 11.01
N PHE A 59 -5.27 -5.05 10.27
CA PHE A 59 -5.68 -4.98 8.87
C PHE A 59 -4.68 -5.74 7.97
N PRO A 60 -5.16 -6.42 6.91
CA PRO A 60 -4.29 -7.06 5.94
C PRO A 60 -3.49 -6.04 5.12
N ILE A 61 -2.27 -6.43 4.74
CA ILE A 61 -1.42 -5.71 3.80
C ILE A 61 -1.15 -6.63 2.62
N LEU A 62 -1.48 -6.18 1.41
CA LEU A 62 -1.17 -6.91 0.18
C LEU A 62 -0.22 -6.10 -0.70
N LYS A 63 0.97 -6.67 -0.93
CA LYS A 63 1.94 -6.15 -1.89
C LYS A 63 1.63 -6.73 -3.28
N VAL A 64 1.46 -5.85 -4.25
CA VAL A 64 1.33 -6.18 -5.68
C VAL A 64 2.32 -5.34 -6.50
N ASN A 65 2.61 -5.75 -7.73
CA ASN A 65 3.42 -4.98 -8.67
C ASN A 65 2.64 -4.61 -9.93
N ASP A 66 1.31 -4.64 -9.84
CA ASP A 66 0.39 -4.44 -10.97
C ASP A 66 -0.03 -2.97 -11.15
N PHE A 67 0.47 -2.05 -10.33
CA PHE A 67 0.31 -0.60 -10.50
C PHE A 67 1.48 0.15 -9.84
N GLY A 68 1.77 1.37 -10.29
CA GLY A 68 2.87 2.21 -9.79
C GLY A 68 3.81 2.65 -10.91
N HIS A 69 4.95 3.21 -10.54
CA HIS A 69 5.91 3.74 -11.51
C HIS A 69 6.67 2.63 -12.25
N ASN A 70 6.87 2.78 -13.57
CA ASN A 70 7.65 1.87 -14.43
C ASN A 70 7.26 0.38 -14.31
N THR A 71 5.97 0.10 -14.22
CA THR A 71 5.39 -1.26 -14.22
C THR A 71 4.15 -1.27 -15.12
N PRO A 72 3.69 -2.44 -15.64
CA PRO A 72 2.34 -2.54 -16.18
C PRO A 72 1.32 -2.00 -15.15
N ASN A 73 0.44 -1.11 -15.60
CA ASN A 73 -0.51 -0.44 -14.72
C ASN A 73 -1.93 -0.93 -14.99
N THR A 74 -2.44 -1.75 -14.07
CA THR A 74 -3.85 -2.06 -13.94
C THR A 74 -4.61 -0.80 -13.54
N THR A 75 -5.70 -0.52 -14.25
CA THR A 75 -6.60 0.57 -13.90
C THR A 75 -7.37 0.21 -12.63
N ILE A 76 -7.21 1.03 -11.58
CA ILE A 76 -7.90 0.87 -10.30
C ILE A 76 -8.88 2.03 -10.14
N PRO A 77 -10.20 1.79 -10.15
CA PRO A 77 -11.18 2.82 -9.85
C PRO A 77 -11.03 3.27 -8.39
N LEU A 78 -11.05 4.58 -8.17
CA LEU A 78 -10.98 5.18 -6.83
C LEU A 78 -12.38 5.56 -6.35
N GLY A 79 -12.61 5.43 -5.04
CA GLY A 79 -13.89 5.79 -4.41
C GLY A 79 -14.97 4.72 -4.50
N VAL A 80 -14.61 3.50 -4.92
CA VAL A 80 -15.53 2.35 -5.00
C VAL A 80 -15.21 1.32 -3.93
N LYS A 81 -16.21 0.53 -3.56
CA LYS A 81 -16.06 -0.57 -2.62
C LYS A 81 -15.30 -1.72 -3.25
N VAL A 82 -14.29 -2.19 -2.53
CA VAL A 82 -13.47 -3.34 -2.91
C VAL A 82 -13.43 -4.35 -1.77
N GLU A 83 -13.23 -5.61 -2.12
CA GLU A 83 -12.84 -6.68 -1.20
C GLU A 83 -11.34 -6.93 -1.35
N LEU A 84 -10.62 -6.99 -0.23
CA LEU A 84 -9.22 -7.36 -0.17
C LEU A 84 -9.08 -8.69 0.58
N ASP A 85 -8.58 -9.70 -0.13
CA ASP A 85 -8.27 -11.03 0.42
C ASP A 85 -6.75 -11.26 0.27
N ALA A 86 -6.00 -10.99 1.33
CA ALA A 86 -4.54 -11.10 1.31
C ALA A 86 -4.05 -12.56 1.34
N ASP A 87 -4.82 -13.48 1.92
CA ASP A 87 -4.48 -14.91 1.99
C ASP A 87 -4.51 -15.52 0.58
N ASN A 88 -5.55 -15.19 -0.20
CA ASN A 88 -5.69 -15.61 -1.59
C ASN A 88 -5.09 -14.63 -2.62
N LYS A 89 -4.42 -13.57 -2.14
CA LYS A 89 -3.76 -12.53 -2.97
C LYS A 89 -4.68 -11.91 -4.01
N LYS A 90 -5.90 -11.57 -3.62
CA LYS A 90 -6.96 -11.10 -4.51
C LYS A 90 -7.54 -9.76 -4.05
N ILE A 91 -7.83 -8.90 -5.03
CA ILE A 91 -8.63 -7.69 -4.86
C ILE A 91 -9.82 -7.78 -5.82
N THR A 92 -11.04 -7.57 -5.32
CA THR A 92 -12.26 -7.62 -6.12
C THR A 92 -12.98 -6.27 -6.05
N ILE A 93 -13.36 -5.70 -7.21
CA ILE A 93 -14.21 -4.52 -7.27
C ILE A 93 -15.67 -4.97 -7.10
N LEU A 94 -16.36 -4.44 -6.10
CA LEU A 94 -17.71 -4.88 -5.72
C LEU A 94 -18.83 -4.00 -6.30
N GLU A 95 -18.49 -2.86 -6.89
CA GLU A 95 -19.45 -1.85 -7.37
C GLU A 95 -19.27 -1.58 -8.86
N LYS A 96 -20.36 -1.21 -9.54
CA LYS A 96 -20.30 -0.68 -10.91
C LYS A 96 -19.68 0.72 -10.86
N PHE A 97 -18.68 0.96 -11.71
CA PHE A 97 -17.89 2.21 -11.69
C PHE A 97 -17.76 2.91 -13.04
N ILE A 98 -18.34 2.33 -14.09
CA ILE A 98 -18.50 2.91 -15.42
C ILE A 98 -19.94 2.65 -15.84
N GLU A 99 -20.60 3.63 -16.47
CA GLU A 99 -21.97 3.51 -16.98
C GLU A 99 -22.09 2.56 -18.19
#